data_AF-A0A7Y6MEP5-F1
#
_entry.id   AF-A0A7Y6MEP5-F1
#
_cell.length_a   1.000
_cell.length_b   1.000
_cell.length_c   1.000
_cell.angle_alpha   90.00
_cell.angle_beta   90.00
_cell.angle_gamma   90.00
#
_symmetry.space_group_name_H-M   'P 1'
#
loop_
_entity.id
_entity.type
_entity.pdbx_description
1 polymer ?
#
loop_
_entity_poly.entity_id
_entity_poly.type
_entity_poly.pdbx_seq_one_letter_code
_entity_poly.pdbx_strand_id
1 'polypeptide(L)' 'MEEHPGTWTYDAEVGATYVYLRGPIAEGGVARTVTMDEAMVNLDLDADGRVIGIEIIAEWPGQ' A
#
# COMPACT_ATOMS: atom_id res chain seq x y z
N MET A 1 23.92 -7.02 -1.64
CA MET A 1 22.78 -7.79 -2.16
C MET A 1 21.57 -7.13 -1.57
N GLU A 2 20.89 -6.23 -2.28
CA GLU A 2 19.69 -5.62 -1.71
C GLU A 2 18.53 -5.88 -2.64
N GLU A 3 18.14 -7.15 -2.63
CA GLU A 3 16.78 -7.52 -2.92
C GLU A 3 15.89 -6.84 -1.88
N HIS A 4 15.05 -5.92 -2.31
CA HIS A 4 13.85 -5.57 -1.54
C HIS A 4 12.65 -6.15 -2.31
N PRO A 5 12.40 -7.48 -2.23
CA PRO A 5 11.13 -7.98 -2.68
C PRO A 5 10.07 -7.30 -1.81
N GLY A 6 9.20 -6.51 -2.46
CA GLY A 6 8.06 -5.94 -1.76
C GLY A 6 7.21 -7.06 -1.18
N THR A 7 6.69 -6.86 0.03
CA THR A 7 5.75 -7.81 0.64
C THR A 7 4.33 -7.34 0.36
N TRP A 8 3.36 -8.25 0.43
CA TRP A 8 1.96 -7.88 0.31
C TRP A 8 1.11 -8.64 1.33
N THR A 9 -0.01 -8.04 1.70
CA THR A 9 -1.06 -8.64 2.53
C THR A 9 -2.41 -8.38 1.88
N TYR A 10 -3.38 -9.25 2.14
CA TYR A 10 -4.77 -9.07 1.72
C TYR A 10 -5.65 -9.02 2.96
N ASP A 11 -6.46 -7.99 3.07
CA ASP A 11 -7.49 -7.86 4.10
C ASP A 11 -8.86 -8.13 3.46
N ALA A 12 -9.44 -9.27 3.83
CA ALA A 12 -10.73 -9.71 3.30
C ALA A 12 -11.92 -8.94 3.88
N GLU A 13 -11.77 -8.28 5.04
CA GLU A 13 -12.85 -7.51 5.66
C GLU A 13 -13.09 -6.21 4.90
N VAL A 14 -12.03 -5.58 4.40
CA VAL A 14 -12.10 -4.34 3.61
C VAL A 14 -11.91 -4.56 2.11
N GLY A 15 -11.56 -5.78 1.68
CA GLY A 15 -11.36 -6.12 0.27
C GLY A 15 -10.14 -5.43 -0.34
N ALA A 16 -9.06 -5.25 0.43
CA ALA A 16 -7.90 -4.47 0.01
C ALA A 16 -6.62 -5.31 -0.03
N THR A 17 -5.81 -5.09 -1.06
CA THR A 17 -4.43 -5.61 -1.12
C THR A 17 -3.46 -4.49 -0.79
N TYR A 18 -2.64 -4.71 0.23
CA TYR A 18 -1.57 -3.80 0.63
C TYR A 18 -0.25 -4.30 0.07
N VAL A 19 0.52 -3.41 -0.55
CA VAL A 19 1.86 -3.67 -1.07
C VAL A 19 2.85 -2.77 -0.34
N TYR A 20 3.89 -3.37 0.22
CA TYR A 20 4.92 -2.70 0.99
C TYR A 20 6.26 -2.79 0.28
N LEU A 21 6.86 -1.65 -0.03
CA LEU A 21 8.11 -1.61 -0.81
C LEU A 21 9.36 -1.82 0.06
N ARG A 22 9.26 -1.63 1.38
CA ARG A 22 10.37 -1.77 2.35
C ARG A 22 10.00 -2.58 3.59
N GLY A 23 9.15 -3.60 3.41
CA GLY A 23 8.60 -4.38 4.52
C GLY A 23 7.49 -3.63 5.28
N PRO A 24 6.97 -4.19 6.39
CA PRO A 24 5.84 -3.61 7.10
C PRO A 24 6.11 -2.16 7.52
N ILE A 25 5.13 -1.28 7.30
CA ILE A 25 5.20 0.11 7.77
C ILE A 25 4.89 0.10 9.28
N ALA A 26 5.80 0.65 10.08
CA ALA A 26 5.59 0.79 11.52
C ALA A 26 4.42 1.75 11.81
N GLU A 27 3.78 1.60 12.97
CA GLU A 27 2.73 2.50 13.42
C GLU A 27 3.22 3.97 13.41
N GLY A 28 2.43 4.86 12.81
CA GLY A 28 2.81 6.27 12.61
C GLY A 28 3.84 6.53 11.50
N GLY A 29 4.26 5.50 10.75
CA GLY A 29 5.22 5.62 9.66
C GLY A 29 4.66 6.27 8.38
N VAL A 30 3.34 6.24 8.20
CA VAL A 30 2.66 6.95 7.10
C VAL A 30 2.47 8.40 7.51
N ALA A 31 3.11 9.33 6.80
CA ALA A 31 2.96 10.76 7.03
C ALA A 31 1.76 11.34 6.27
N ARG A 32 1.45 10.77 5.10
CA ARG A 32 0.34 11.19 4.26
C ARG A 32 -0.14 10.03 3.39
N THR A 33 -1.44 9.98 3.17
CA THR A 33 -2.08 9.14 2.16
C THR A 33 -2.62 10.02 1.03
N VAL A 34 -2.39 9.58 -0.22
CA VAL A 34 -3.01 10.17 -1.41
C VAL A 34 -3.99 9.15 -1.99
N THR A 35 -5.27 9.51 -1.98
CA THR A 35 -6.34 8.68 -2.52
C THR A 35 -6.64 9.06 -3.96
N MET A 36 -6.72 8.06 -4.83
CA MET A 36 -7.13 8.18 -6.23
C MET A 36 -8.43 7.41 -6.42
N ASP A 37 -9.57 8.04 -6.10
CA ASP A 37 -10.88 7.39 -6.04
C ASP A 37 -11.28 6.65 -7.33
N GLU A 38 -11.05 7.26 -8.50
CA GLU A 38 -11.38 6.64 -9.80
C GLU A 38 -10.58 5.36 -10.08
N ALA A 39 -9.37 5.27 -9.52
CA ALA A 39 -8.49 4.12 -9.66
C ALA A 39 -8.58 3.15 -8.47
N MET A 40 -9.28 3.52 -7.39
CA MET A 40 -9.37 2.75 -6.14
C MET A 40 -7.98 2.42 -5.56
N VAL A 41 -7.05 3.37 -5.63
CA VAL A 41 -5.67 3.22 -5.13
C VAL A 41 -5.35 4.28 -4.10
N ASN A 42 -4.72 3.88 -3.00
CA ASN A 42 -4.05 4.78 -2.07
C ASN A 42 -2.52 4.64 -2.18
N LEU A 43 -1.83 5.77 -2.13
CA LEU A 43 -0.37 5.84 -2.01
C LEU A 43 0.01 6.41 -0.64
N ASP A 44 0.85 5.69 0.09
CA ASP A 44 1.35 6.10 1.39
C ASP A 44 2.76 6.68 1.26
N LEU A 45 2.94 7.89 1.78
CA LEU A 45 4.19 8.64 1.71
C LEU A 45 4.83 8.80 3.08
N ASP A 46 6.15 8.70 3.11
CA ASP A 46 6.97 9.11 4.27
C ASP A 46 7.06 10.64 4.39
N ALA A 47 7.74 11.11 5.44
CA ALA A 47 7.92 12.54 5.70
C ALA A 47 8.70 13.28 4.60
N ASP A 48 9.50 12.57 3.80
CA ASP A 48 10.25 13.14 2.68
C ASP A 48 9.47 13.10 1.35
N GLY A 49 8.24 12.56 1.36
CA GLY A 49 7.40 12.41 0.18
C GLY A 49 7.76 11.20 -0.69
N ARG A 50 8.44 10.18 -0.16
CA ARG A 50 8.69 8.93 -0.88
C ARG A 50 7.57 7.94 -0.62
N VAL A 51 7.16 7.21 -1.67
CA VAL A 51 6.18 6.13 -1.55
C VAL A 51 6.79 4.98 -0.75
N ILE A 52 6.09 4.58 0.31
CA ILE A 52 6.46 3.44 1.17
C ILE A 52 5.42 2.31 1.13
N GLY A 53 4.20 2.61 0.67
CA GLY A 53 3.11 1.64 0.53
C GLY A 53 2.16 1.99 -0.61
N ILE A 54 1.49 0.97 -1.15
CA ILE A 54 0.42 1.07 -2.14
C ILE A 54 -0.72 0.18 -1.65
N GLU A 55 -1.92 0.72 -1.54
CA GLU A 55 -3.15 -0.05 -1.27
C GLU A 55 -4.03 -0.02 -2.51
N ILE A 56 -4.52 -1.19 -2.92
CA ILE A 56 -5.46 -1.34 -4.02
C ILE A 56 -6.78 -1.83 -3.41
N ILE A 57 -7.81 -0.99 -3.49
CA ILE A 57 -9.18 -1.20 -2.98
C ILE A 57 -10.08 -1.74 -4.11
N ALA A 58 -9.47 -2.32 -5.15
CA ALA A 58 -10.17 -2.94 -6.26
C ALA A 58 -10.24 -4.46 -6.06
N GLU A 59 -11.39 -5.04 -6.37
CA GLU A 59 -11.54 -6.50 -6.43
C GLU A 59 -10.72 -7.07 -7.60
N TRP A 60 -10.10 -8.23 -7.39
CA TRP A 60 -9.45 -8.96 -8.48
C TRP A 60 -10.52 -9.49 -9.45
N PRO A 61 -10.35 -9.36 -10.78
CA PRO A 61 -11.35 -9.85 -11.72
C PRO A 61 -11.58 -11.36 -11.54
N GLY A 62 -12.81 -11.75 -11.19
CA GLY A 62 -13.23 -13.15 -11.09
C GLY A 62 -13.21 -13.76 -9.68
N GLN A 63 -13.05 -12.96 -8.62
CA GLN A 63 -13.59 -13.29 -7.30
C GLN A 63 -15.02 -12.77 -7.16
#